data_AF-A0A959TAH0-F1
#
_entry.id   AF-A0A959TAH0-F1
#
_cell.length_a   1.000
_cell.length_b   1.000
_cell.length_c   1.000
_cell.angle_alpha   90.00
_cell.angle_beta   90.00
_cell.angle_gamma   90.00
#
_symmetry.space_group_name_H-M   'P 1'
#
loop_
_entity.id
_entity.type
_entity.pdbx_description
1 polymer ?
#
loop_
_entity_poly.entity_id
_entity_poly.type
_entity_poly.pdbx_seq_one_letter_code
_entity_poly.pdbx_strand_id
1 'polypeptide(L)'
;GERITERGLGNGISLLIMIGIIANLPQAFIQEVVGRTGPGGGGLVLLLVEVVIWLLIIAGTILLVQGTRRIPVQFAKRVQGNKQYGGVRNYIPLKVNAAGVMPIIFAQAIVMIPLYLAQAFEEPPGFLLALSDFGGFWYNFLLFSMVVLFTYFYTAITVNPMQLADDMKRNGGFIPGVKPGKRTSDHIDELLSRITLPGAIFLGLVAILPAF
;
A
#
# COMPACT_ATOMS: atom_id res chain seq x y z
N GLY A 1 17.39 10.08 8.34
CA GLY A 1 15.93 10.04 8.13
C GLY A 1 15.32 11.40 8.39
N GLU A 2 15.28 11.84 9.64
CA GLU A 2 14.55 13.04 10.08
C GLU A 2 14.97 14.34 9.36
N ARG A 3 16.28 14.59 9.19
CA ARG A 3 16.77 15.75 8.41
C ARG A 3 16.31 15.78 6.95
N ILE A 4 16.00 14.63 6.35
CA ILE A 4 15.49 14.55 4.97
C ILE A 4 14.00 14.92 4.96
N THR A 5 13.25 14.44 5.95
CA THR A 5 11.84 14.82 6.13
C THR A 5 11.68 16.32 6.39
N GLU A 6 12.53 16.91 7.23
CA GLU A 6 12.54 18.35 7.54
C GLU A 6 12.85 19.23 6.32
N ARG A 7 13.64 18.72 5.36
CA ARG A 7 13.95 19.40 4.10
C ARG A 7 12.83 19.27 3.06
N GLY A 8 11.69 18.66 3.40
CA GLY A 8 10.48 18.66 2.59
C GLY A 8 10.45 17.70 1.41
N LEU A 9 11.41 16.77 1.31
CA LEU A 9 11.51 15.82 0.19
C LEU A 9 10.59 14.58 0.34
N GLY A 10 9.73 14.54 1.36
CA GLY A 10 8.83 13.42 1.67
C GLY A 10 9.20 12.69 2.96
N ASN A 11 8.78 11.43 3.11
CA ASN A 11 9.14 10.61 4.27
C ASN A 11 10.60 10.15 4.16
N GLY A 12 11.48 10.77 4.94
CA GLY A 12 12.92 10.52 4.91
C GLY A 12 13.34 9.10 5.29
N ILE A 13 12.52 8.34 6.03
CA ILE A 13 12.78 6.92 6.33
C ILE A 13 12.48 6.07 5.10
N SER A 14 11.33 6.27 4.46
CA SER A 14 10.95 5.56 3.23
C SER A 14 11.95 5.82 2.09
N LEU A 15 12.49 7.04 1.98
CA LEU A 15 13.51 7.37 0.99
C LEU A 15 14.83 6.61 1.21
N LEU A 16 15.27 6.45 2.46
CA LEU A 16 16.48 5.69 2.76
C LEU A 16 16.32 4.21 2.40
N ILE A 17 15.16 3.63 2.70
CA ILE A 17 14.83 2.24 2.32
C ILE A 17 14.82 2.11 0.80
N MET A 18 14.16 3.05 0.10
CA MET A 18 14.11 3.07 -1.36
C MET A 18 15.51 3.11 -1.98
N ILE A 19 16.37 4.01 -1.50
CA ILE A 19 17.76 4.12 -1.99
C ILE A 19 18.52 2.82 -1.73
N GLY A 20 18.34 2.21 -0.55
CA GLY A 20 18.95 0.92 -0.22
C GLY A 20 18.53 -0.21 -1.17
N ILE A 21 17.24 -0.31 -1.51
CA ILE A 21 16.75 -1.30 -2.48
C ILE A 21 17.31 -1.02 -3.87
N ILE A 22 17.25 0.24 -4.33
CA ILE A 22 17.73 0.62 -5.67
C ILE A 22 19.25 0.43 -5.81
N ALA A 23 20.02 0.63 -4.75
CA ALA A 23 21.47 0.41 -4.78
C ALA A 23 21.85 -1.06 -5.06
N ASN A 24 20.99 -2.00 -4.67
CA ASN A 24 21.20 -3.43 -4.90
C ASN A 24 20.66 -3.94 -6.25
N LEU A 25 19.77 -3.18 -6.91
CA LEU A 25 19.17 -3.56 -8.20
C LEU A 25 20.21 -3.85 -9.31
N PRO A 26 21.25 -3.02 -9.53
CA PRO A 26 22.23 -3.28 -10.59
C PRO A 26 22.96 -4.61 -10.39
N GLN A 27 23.33 -4.92 -9.15
CA GLN A 27 24.01 -6.17 -8.82
C GLN A 27 23.09 -7.37 -9.01
N ALA A 28 21.84 -7.28 -8.53
CA ALA A 28 20.84 -8.34 -8.70
C ALA A 28 20.56 -8.61 -10.18
N PHE A 29 20.45 -7.57 -11.01
CA PHE A 29 20.22 -7.71 -12.45
C PHE A 29 21.41 -8.37 -13.17
N ILE A 30 22.64 -8.02 -12.81
CA ILE A 30 23.84 -8.67 -13.38
C ILE A 30 23.88 -10.15 -12.97
N GLN A 31 23.60 -10.46 -11.70
CA GLN A 31 23.56 -11.85 -11.21
C GLN A 31 22.50 -12.68 -11.95
N GLU A 32 21.34 -12.10 -12.21
CA GLU A 32 20.26 -12.74 -12.96
C GLU A 32 20.66 -13.00 -14.42
N VAL A 33 21.22 -11.99 -15.11
CA VAL A 33 21.68 -12.14 -16.49
C VAL A 33 22.75 -13.23 -16.58
N VAL A 34 23.74 -13.24 -15.69
CA VAL A 34 24.81 -14.25 -15.66
C VAL A 34 24.26 -15.64 -15.31
N GLY A 35 23.33 -15.74 -14.35
CA GLY A 35 22.70 -17.00 -13.96
C GLY A 35 21.84 -17.61 -15.06
N ARG A 36 21.14 -16.79 -15.86
CA ARG A 36 20.28 -17.25 -16.97
C ARG A 36 21.02 -17.45 -18.29
N THR A 37 22.20 -16.84 -18.48
CA THR A 37 23.06 -17.03 -19.66
C THR A 37 24.13 -18.12 -19.49
N GLY A 38 24.30 -18.67 -18.27
CA GLY A 38 25.17 -19.81 -18.01
C GLY A 38 24.61 -21.16 -18.49
N PRO A 39 25.41 -22.25 -18.45
CA PRO A 39 25.00 -23.57 -18.93
C PRO A 39 23.90 -24.14 -18.03
N GLY A 40 22.66 -24.19 -18.54
CA GLY A 40 21.47 -24.67 -17.81
C GLY A 40 20.48 -23.58 -17.39
N GLY A 41 20.81 -22.29 -17.60
CA GLY A 41 19.85 -21.19 -17.46
C GLY A 41 18.88 -21.19 -18.64
N GLY A 42 17.59 -20.92 -18.39
CA GLY A 42 16.49 -20.98 -19.38
C GLY A 42 16.60 -20.07 -20.61
N GLY A 43 17.80 -19.53 -20.90
CA GLY A 43 18.12 -18.73 -22.06
C GLY A 43 17.58 -17.31 -21.97
N LEU A 44 17.89 -16.52 -23.01
CA LEU A 44 17.41 -15.14 -23.15
C LEU A 44 15.87 -15.04 -23.19
N VAL A 45 15.18 -16.11 -23.59
CA VAL A 45 13.71 -16.16 -23.65
C VAL A 45 13.08 -16.12 -22.26
N LEU A 46 13.61 -16.90 -21.30
CA LEU A 46 13.06 -16.96 -19.94
C LEU A 46 13.32 -15.65 -19.17
N LEU A 47 14.48 -15.02 -19.41
CA LEU A 47 14.78 -13.66 -18.91
C LEU A 47 13.79 -12.62 -19.44
N LEU A 48 13.42 -12.69 -20.72
CA LEU A 48 12.44 -11.76 -21.32
C LEU A 48 11.05 -11.94 -20.68
N VAL A 49 10.62 -13.19 -20.45
CA VAL A 49 9.35 -13.47 -19.76
C VAL A 49 9.35 -12.91 -18.34
N GLU A 50 10.44 -13.09 -17.60
CA GLU A 50 10.58 -12.58 -16.23
C GLU A 50 10.52 -11.05 -16.17
N VAL A 51 11.21 -10.35 -17.07
CA VAL A 51 11.14 -8.88 -17.19
C VAL A 51 9.72 -8.41 -17.51
N VAL A 52 8.99 -9.13 -18.36
CA VAL A 52 7.58 -8.82 -18.68
C VAL A 52 6.69 -9.00 -17.44
N ILE A 53 6.87 -10.08 -16.68
CA ILE A 53 6.13 -10.30 -15.42
C ILE A 53 6.44 -9.17 -14.43
N TRP A 54 7.70 -8.79 -14.29
CA TRP A 54 8.12 -7.71 -13.40
C TRP A 54 7.46 -6.37 -13.78
N LEU A 55 7.42 -6.05 -15.08
CA LEU A 55 6.70 -4.88 -15.60
C LEU A 55 5.19 -4.95 -15.30
N LEU A 56 4.56 -6.11 -15.44
CA LEU A 56 3.14 -6.30 -15.14
C LEU A 56 2.84 -6.08 -13.66
N ILE A 57 3.72 -6.55 -12.76
CA ILE A 57 3.58 -6.34 -11.31
C ILE A 57 3.70 -4.84 -10.98
N ILE A 58 4.68 -4.15 -11.58
CA ILE A 58 4.85 -2.71 -11.41
C ILE A 58 3.60 -1.96 -11.90
N ALA A 59 3.12 -2.27 -13.11
CA ALA A 59 1.92 -1.65 -13.67
C ALA A 59 0.68 -1.91 -12.81
N GLY A 60 0.48 -3.15 -12.34
CA GLY A 60 -0.62 -3.51 -11.45
C GLY A 60 -0.57 -2.76 -10.11
N THR A 61 0.62 -2.61 -9.54
CA THR A 61 0.83 -1.85 -8.29
C THR A 61 0.54 -0.36 -8.51
N ILE A 62 0.97 0.22 -9.63
CA ILE A 62 0.67 1.62 -9.98
C ILE A 62 -0.83 1.85 -10.13
N LEU A 63 -1.53 0.96 -10.86
CA LEU A 63 -2.98 1.05 -11.04
C LEU A 63 -3.73 1.01 -9.71
N LEU A 64 -3.30 0.17 -8.77
CA LEU A 64 -3.90 0.11 -7.45
C LEU A 64 -3.66 1.39 -6.64
N VAL A 65 -2.42 1.90 -6.63
CA VAL A 65 -2.05 3.11 -5.87
C VAL A 65 -2.75 4.36 -6.44
N GLN A 66 -2.93 4.42 -7.76
CA GLN A 66 -3.65 5.51 -8.43
C GLN A 66 -5.17 5.32 -8.43
N GLY A 67 -5.66 4.13 -8.07
CA GLY A 67 -7.08 3.84 -7.94
C GLY A 67 -7.72 4.80 -6.94
N THR A 68 -8.69 5.60 -7.40
CA THR A 68 -9.47 6.50 -6.53
C THR A 68 -10.95 6.29 -6.75
N ARG A 69 -11.69 6.11 -5.65
CA ARG A 69 -13.14 6.16 -5.64
C ARG A 69 -13.58 7.60 -5.41
N ARG A 70 -14.32 8.15 -6.37
CA ARG A 70 -14.82 9.52 -6.31
C ARG A 70 -16.19 9.53 -5.63
N ILE A 71 -16.31 10.19 -4.48
CA ILE A 71 -17.60 10.42 -3.82
C ILE A 71 -18.13 11.79 -4.23
N PRO A 72 -19.31 11.89 -4.86
CA PRO A 72 -19.88 13.17 -5.24
C PRO A 72 -20.30 13.95 -4.00
N VAL A 73 -19.82 15.19 -3.90
CA VAL A 73 -20.21 16.14 -2.87
C VAL A 73 -20.86 17.36 -3.50
N GLN A 74 -21.87 17.90 -2.82
CA GLN A 74 -22.51 19.13 -3.20
C GLN A 74 -22.21 20.17 -2.13
N PHE A 75 -21.72 21.33 -2.57
CA PHE A 75 -21.55 22.47 -1.69
C PHE A 75 -22.86 23.27 -1.66
N ALA A 76 -23.27 23.69 -0.47
CA ALA A 76 -24.45 24.52 -0.29
C ALA A 76 -24.31 25.78 -1.17
N LYS A 77 -25.35 26.07 -1.94
CA LYS A 77 -25.42 27.26 -2.78
C LYS A 77 -25.35 28.50 -1.87
N ARG A 78 -24.35 29.37 -2.07
CA ARG A 78 -24.41 30.73 -1.53
C ARG A 78 -25.35 31.53 -2.42
N VAL A 79 -26.54 31.84 -1.92
CA VAL A 79 -27.44 32.79 -2.56
C VAL A 79 -26.93 34.19 -2.25
N GLN A 80 -26.37 34.88 -3.24
CA GLN A 80 -26.00 36.30 -3.14
C GLN A 80 -26.86 37.08 -4.13
N GLY A 81 -27.90 37.76 -3.64
CA GLY A 81 -28.90 38.44 -4.47
C GLY A 81 -29.89 37.48 -5.16
N ASN A 82 -30.39 37.85 -6.35
CA ASN A 82 -31.39 37.09 -7.13
C ASN A 82 -30.78 36.08 -8.12
N LYS A 83 -29.45 35.89 -8.11
CA LYS A 83 -28.74 34.95 -8.97
C LYS A 83 -28.16 33.82 -8.13
N GLN A 84 -28.55 32.59 -8.44
CA GLN A 84 -27.96 31.40 -7.83
C GLN A 84 -26.56 31.19 -8.41
N TYR A 85 -25.52 31.43 -7.61
CA TYR A 85 -24.14 31.04 -7.93
C TYR A 85 -23.79 29.81 -7.11
N GLY A 86 -23.23 28.80 -7.77
CA GLY A 86 -22.76 27.58 -7.11
C GLY A 86 -23.68 26.37 -7.31
N GLY A 87 -23.06 25.20 -7.27
CA GLY A 87 -23.62 23.94 -7.75
C GLY A 87 -22.65 23.15 -8.62
N VAL A 88 -21.36 23.50 -8.66
CA VAL A 88 -20.36 22.61 -9.27
C VAL A 88 -20.33 21.34 -8.42
N ARG A 89 -20.65 20.21 -9.06
CA ARG A 89 -20.46 18.88 -8.48
C ARG A 89 -18.95 18.70 -8.28
N ASN A 90 -18.53 18.75 -7.03
CA ASN A 90 -17.17 18.40 -6.65
C ASN A 90 -17.17 16.95 -6.17
N TYR A 91 -15.98 16.35 -6.11
CA TYR A 91 -15.83 15.00 -5.59
C TYR A 91 -14.70 14.95 -4.59
N ILE A 92 -14.86 14.11 -3.57
CA ILE A 92 -13.77 13.74 -2.67
C ILE A 92 -13.14 12.46 -3.23
N PRO A 93 -11.87 12.48 -3.66
CA PRO A 93 -11.18 11.29 -4.08
C PRO A 93 -10.73 10.49 -2.85
N LEU A 94 -11.32 9.32 -2.64
CA LEU A 94 -10.81 8.33 -1.69
C LEU A 94 -9.88 7.38 -2.42
N LYS A 95 -8.60 7.34 -2.04
CA LYS A 95 -7.64 6.39 -2.62
C LYS A 95 -7.97 4.97 -2.18
N VAL A 96 -7.76 4.00 -3.08
CA VAL A 96 -7.95 2.58 -2.80
C VAL A 96 -6.93 2.09 -1.78
N ASN A 97 -5.69 2.59 -1.88
CA ASN A 97 -4.67 2.45 -0.86
C ASN A 97 -4.31 3.83 -0.30
N ALA A 98 -4.91 4.20 0.84
CA ALA A 98 -4.54 5.40 1.58
C ALA A 98 -3.22 5.23 2.35
N ALA A 99 -2.82 3.98 2.61
CA ALA A 99 -1.69 3.63 3.45
C ALA A 99 -0.32 3.71 2.74
N GLY A 100 -0.32 3.72 1.41
CA GLY A 100 0.90 3.76 0.61
C GLY A 100 1.77 2.52 0.86
N VAL A 101 3.08 2.75 1.06
CA VAL A 101 4.10 1.69 1.20
C VAL A 101 4.34 1.29 2.66
N MET A 102 3.85 2.08 3.63
CA MET A 102 4.21 1.90 5.04
C MET A 102 3.77 0.55 5.65
N PRO A 103 2.56 0.02 5.36
CA PRO A 103 2.17 -1.30 5.86
C PRO A 103 3.10 -2.43 5.44
N ILE A 104 3.59 -2.40 4.20
CA ILE A 104 4.48 -3.43 3.66
C ILE A 104 5.83 -3.39 4.41
N ILE A 105 6.35 -2.19 4.68
CA ILE A 105 7.60 -2.00 5.42
C ILE A 105 7.47 -2.58 6.84
N PHE A 106 6.36 -2.31 7.54
CA PHE A 106 6.14 -2.86 8.88
C PHE A 106 5.95 -4.38 8.88
N ALA A 107 5.20 -4.91 7.90
CA ALA A 107 5.03 -6.34 7.76
C ALA A 107 6.38 -7.05 7.56
N GLN A 108 7.21 -6.53 6.66
CA GLN A 108 8.55 -7.06 6.41
C GLN A 108 9.43 -7.03 7.66
N ALA A 109 9.42 -5.93 8.41
CA ALA A 109 10.22 -5.79 9.63
C ALA A 109 9.84 -6.84 10.69
N ILE A 110 8.55 -7.16 10.84
CA ILE A 110 8.10 -8.16 11.83
C ILE A 110 8.45 -9.58 11.37
N VAL A 111 8.23 -9.89 10.09
CA VAL A 111 8.56 -11.21 9.52
C VAL A 111 10.08 -11.47 9.56
N MET A 112 10.90 -10.42 9.63
CA MET A 112 12.35 -10.55 9.80
C MET A 112 12.77 -10.96 11.23
N ILE A 113 11.91 -10.80 12.25
CA ILE A 113 12.23 -11.15 13.64
C ILE A 113 12.45 -12.67 13.82
N PRO A 114 11.52 -13.55 13.39
CA PRO A 114 11.74 -15.00 13.44
C PRO A 114 13.01 -15.44 12.71
N LEU A 115 13.33 -14.82 11.58
CA LEU A 115 14.54 -15.12 10.81
C LEU A 115 15.81 -14.87 11.62
N TYR A 116 15.92 -13.71 12.28
CA TYR A 116 17.09 -13.43 13.13
C TYR A 116 17.14 -14.29 14.38
N LEU A 117 15.99 -14.61 14.97
CA LEU A 117 15.94 -15.52 16.11
C LEU A 117 16.39 -16.92 15.69
N ALA A 118 15.95 -17.44 14.55
CA ALA A 118 16.38 -18.74 14.03
C ALA A 118 17.89 -18.81 13.81
N GLN A 119 18.52 -17.72 13.35
CA GLN A 119 19.97 -17.63 13.16
C GLN A 119 20.77 -17.52 14.47
N ALA A 120 20.11 -17.14 15.58
CA ALA A 120 20.75 -17.00 16.88
C ALA A 120 20.81 -18.32 17.68
N PHE A 121 20.04 -19.34 17.28
CA PHE A 121 20.05 -20.66 17.91
C PHE A 121 20.85 -21.66 17.07
N GLU A 122 21.67 -22.50 17.71
CA GLU A 122 22.40 -23.59 17.01
C GLU A 122 21.46 -24.68 16.50
N GLU A 123 20.40 -25.00 17.26
CA GLU A 123 19.28 -25.84 16.82
C GLU A 123 17.95 -25.07 16.96
N PRO A 124 17.52 -24.35 15.92
CA PRO A 124 16.28 -23.62 15.97
C PRO A 124 15.07 -24.59 16.00
N PRO A 125 14.08 -24.37 16.88
CA PRO A 125 12.86 -25.16 16.90
C PRO A 125 12.16 -25.12 15.53
N GLY A 126 11.56 -26.24 15.12
CA GLY A 126 11.01 -26.43 13.76
C GLY A 126 9.99 -25.37 13.29
N PHE A 127 9.31 -24.70 14.22
CA PHE A 127 8.41 -23.59 13.89
C PHE A 127 9.18 -22.32 13.44
N LEU A 128 10.35 -22.04 14.03
CA LEU A 128 11.21 -20.93 13.61
C LEU A 128 11.82 -21.19 12.24
N LEU A 129 12.22 -22.44 11.98
CA LEU A 129 12.71 -22.85 10.67
C LEU A 129 11.65 -22.65 9.57
N ALA A 130 10.42 -23.12 9.82
CA ALA A 130 9.29 -22.96 8.91
C ALA A 130 8.93 -21.48 8.63
N LEU A 131 9.17 -20.59 9.61
CA LEU A 131 8.95 -19.15 9.51
C LEU A 131 10.16 -18.38 8.99
N SER A 132 11.31 -19.02 8.81
CA SER A 132 12.54 -18.41 8.30
C SER A 132 12.79 -18.70 6.83
N ASP A 133 12.11 -19.71 6.28
CA ASP A 133 12.23 -20.10 4.88
C ASP A 133 11.42 -19.15 3.98
N PHE A 134 12.12 -18.32 3.20
CA PHE A 134 11.52 -17.37 2.26
C PHE A 134 10.63 -18.03 1.19
N GLY A 135 10.94 -19.27 0.78
CA GLY A 135 10.12 -20.04 -0.16
C GLY A 135 8.99 -20.84 0.53
N GLY A 136 9.00 -20.87 1.86
CA GLY A 136 8.07 -21.65 2.67
C GLY A 136 6.65 -21.08 2.64
N PHE A 137 5.66 -21.98 2.64
CA PHE A 137 4.25 -21.60 2.75
C PHE A 137 3.97 -20.75 4.01
N TRP A 138 4.58 -21.10 5.15
CA TRP A 138 4.34 -20.43 6.42
C TRP A 138 4.88 -19.00 6.47
N TYR A 139 6.07 -18.76 5.90
CA TYR A 139 6.62 -17.42 5.73
C TYR A 139 5.70 -16.55 4.88
N ASN A 140 5.30 -17.05 3.70
CA ASN A 140 4.47 -16.31 2.76
C ASN A 140 3.06 -16.07 3.31
N PHE A 141 2.48 -17.04 4.03
CA PHE A 141 1.21 -16.86 4.72
C PHE A 141 1.29 -15.81 5.83
N LEU A 142 2.36 -15.82 6.63
CA LEU A 142 2.60 -14.80 7.65
C LEU A 142 2.78 -13.42 7.01
N LEU A 143 3.59 -13.31 5.97
CA LEU A 143 3.82 -12.06 5.23
C LEU A 143 2.51 -11.51 4.65
N PHE A 144 1.73 -12.35 3.96
CA PHE A 144 0.43 -11.98 3.42
C PHE A 144 -0.52 -11.45 4.49
N SER A 145 -0.73 -12.23 5.56
CA SER A 145 -1.64 -11.85 6.64
C SER A 145 -1.19 -10.57 7.35
N MET A 146 0.12 -10.40 7.55
CA MET A 146 0.70 -9.20 8.16
C MET A 146 0.51 -7.97 7.27
N VAL A 147 0.75 -8.08 5.95
CA VAL A 147 0.51 -6.98 4.99
C VAL A 147 -0.96 -6.56 5.00
N VAL A 148 -1.89 -7.52 4.97
CA VAL A 148 -3.33 -7.23 5.01
C VAL A 148 -3.70 -6.51 6.32
N LEU A 149 -3.27 -7.05 7.46
CA LEU A 149 -3.57 -6.50 8.79
C LEU A 149 -3.03 -5.07 8.93
N PHE A 150 -1.75 -4.85 8.59
CA PHE A 150 -1.14 -3.53 8.71
C PHE A 150 -1.73 -2.52 7.72
N THR A 151 -2.19 -2.96 6.55
CA THR A 151 -2.85 -2.06 5.60
C THR A 151 -4.15 -1.52 6.16
N TYR A 152 -4.93 -2.38 6.83
CA TYR A 152 -6.12 -2.00 7.55
C TYR A 152 -5.83 -1.08 8.74
N PHE A 153 -4.91 -1.53 9.61
CA PHE A 153 -4.55 -0.80 10.81
C PHE A 153 -4.02 0.61 10.50
N TYR A 154 -3.12 0.71 9.53
CA TYR A 154 -2.56 1.99 9.13
C TYR A 154 -3.60 2.89 8.46
N THR A 155 -4.49 2.35 7.62
CA THR A 155 -5.56 3.16 7.02
C THR A 155 -6.51 3.70 8.09
N ALA A 156 -6.87 2.90 9.08
CA ALA A 156 -7.75 3.31 10.17
C ALA A 156 -7.14 4.41 11.07
N ILE A 157 -5.82 4.38 11.29
CA ILE A 157 -5.13 5.40 12.09
C ILE A 157 -4.93 6.70 11.30
N THR A 158 -4.60 6.60 10.02
CA THR A 158 -4.25 7.77 9.21
C THR A 158 -5.46 8.53 8.67
N VAL A 159 -6.54 7.82 8.36
CA VAL A 159 -7.76 8.43 7.83
C VAL A 159 -8.77 8.54 8.95
N ASN A 160 -9.09 9.77 9.35
CA ASN A 160 -10.14 10.04 10.34
C ASN A 160 -11.45 10.44 9.63
N PRO A 161 -12.47 9.56 9.56
CA PRO A 161 -13.73 9.84 8.87
C PRO A 161 -14.53 10.97 9.54
N MET A 162 -14.38 11.14 10.86
CA MET A 162 -15.06 12.20 11.61
C MET A 162 -14.51 13.57 11.23
N GLN A 163 -13.18 13.71 11.17
CA GLN A 163 -12.55 14.96 10.73
C GLN A 163 -12.92 15.30 9.29
N LEU A 164 -12.93 14.31 8.38
CA LEU A 164 -13.41 14.51 7.00
C LEU A 164 -14.86 15.00 6.95
N ALA A 165 -15.74 14.44 7.78
CA ALA A 165 -17.15 14.85 7.85
C ALA A 165 -17.32 16.26 8.43
N ASP A 166 -16.54 16.61 9.46
CA ASP A 166 -16.55 17.95 10.07
C ASP A 166 -16.00 19.01 9.11
N ASP A 167 -14.93 18.72 8.38
CA ASP A 167 -14.36 19.62 7.37
C ASP A 167 -15.34 19.83 6.22
N MET A 168 -16.05 18.80 5.78
CA MET A 168 -17.14 18.97 4.81
C MET A 168 -18.23 19.88 5.36
N LYS A 169 -18.67 19.64 6.60
CA LYS A 169 -19.70 20.46 7.24
C LYS A 169 -19.27 21.93 7.36
N ARG A 170 -18.01 22.18 7.75
CA ARG A 170 -17.41 23.53 7.85
C ARG A 170 -17.33 24.23 6.50
N ASN A 171 -16.98 23.50 5.44
CA ASN A 171 -16.90 24.01 4.08
C ASN A 171 -18.28 24.10 3.39
N GLY A 172 -19.38 23.79 4.08
CA GLY A 172 -20.73 23.78 3.52
C GLY A 172 -20.96 22.65 2.52
N GLY A 173 -20.10 21.65 2.47
CA GLY A 173 -20.23 20.44 1.66
C GLY A 173 -21.10 19.38 2.33
N PHE A 174 -21.93 18.70 1.55
CA PHE A 174 -22.67 17.53 1.99
C PHE A 174 -22.71 16.45 0.90
N ILE A 175 -22.81 15.19 1.32
CA ILE A 175 -23.02 14.06 0.43
C ILE A 175 -24.53 13.96 0.15
N PRO A 176 -24.98 14.01 -1.12
CA PRO A 176 -26.39 13.84 -1.43
C PRO A 176 -26.94 12.52 -0.86
N GLY A 177 -28.05 12.59 -0.12
CA GLY A 177 -28.68 11.40 0.48
C GLY A 177 -28.18 11.02 1.88
N VAL A 178 -27.15 11.68 2.42
CA VAL A 178 -26.62 11.42 3.77
C VAL A 178 -26.68 12.70 4.62
N LYS A 179 -27.26 12.61 5.82
CA LYS A 179 -27.37 13.75 6.74
C LYS A 179 -25.97 14.19 7.22
N PRO A 180 -25.61 15.49 7.15
CA PRO A 180 -24.30 15.98 7.62
C PRO A 180 -24.02 15.65 9.10
N GLY A 181 -22.76 15.34 9.41
CA GLY A 181 -22.29 14.99 10.74
C GLY A 181 -22.02 13.48 10.87
N LYS A 182 -22.46 12.86 11.97
CA LYS A 182 -22.13 11.46 12.29
C LYS A 182 -22.54 10.46 11.20
N ARG A 183 -23.70 10.67 10.55
CA ARG A 183 -24.13 9.79 9.44
C ARG A 183 -23.20 9.88 8.23
N THR A 184 -22.57 11.04 8.00
CA THR A 184 -21.57 11.22 6.95
C THR A 184 -20.26 10.54 7.30
N SER A 185 -19.80 10.62 8.55
CA SER A 185 -18.59 9.91 8.98
C SER A 185 -18.76 8.40 8.90
N ASP A 186 -19.90 7.86 9.36
CA ASP A 186 -20.20 6.43 9.32
C ASP A 186 -20.24 5.92 7.87
N HIS A 187 -20.79 6.72 6.95
CA HIS A 187 -20.82 6.37 5.53
C HIS A 187 -19.42 6.36 4.90
N ILE A 188 -18.59 7.36 5.22
CA ILE A 188 -17.20 7.41 4.74
C ILE A 188 -16.39 6.25 5.30
N ASP A 189 -16.58 5.91 6.57
CA ASP A 189 -15.89 4.79 7.23
C ASP A 189 -16.24 3.43 6.61
N GLU A 190 -17.54 3.18 6.36
CA GLU A 190 -17.99 1.97 5.67
C GLU A 190 -17.43 1.89 4.24
N LEU A 191 -17.42 3.02 3.53
CA LEU A 191 -16.85 3.10 2.19
C LEU A 191 -15.36 2.81 2.21
N LEU A 192 -14.60 3.44 3.11
CA LEU A 192 -13.16 3.22 3.25
C LEU A 192 -12.88 1.75 3.54
N SER A 193 -13.56 1.15 4.51
CA SER A 193 -13.39 -0.26 4.90
C SER A 193 -13.65 -1.24 3.76
N ARG A 194 -14.66 -0.97 2.92
CA ARG A 194 -14.97 -1.80 1.74
C ARG A 194 -13.98 -1.61 0.59
N ILE A 195 -13.39 -0.43 0.46
CA ILE A 195 -12.42 -0.12 -0.59
C ILE A 195 -11.03 -0.65 -0.21
N THR A 196 -10.66 -0.57 1.06
CA THR A 196 -9.36 -1.04 1.57
C THR A 196 -9.24 -2.55 1.53
N LEU A 197 -10.34 -3.30 1.64
CA LEU A 197 -10.36 -4.77 1.58
C LEU A 197 -9.69 -5.33 0.32
N PRO A 198 -10.19 -5.06 -0.90
CA PRO A 198 -9.56 -5.55 -2.12
C PRO A 198 -8.15 -4.96 -2.30
N GLY A 199 -7.91 -3.74 -1.85
CA GLY A 199 -6.59 -3.10 -1.90
C GLY A 199 -5.55 -3.86 -1.07
N ALA A 200 -5.88 -4.18 0.18
CA ALA A 200 -5.02 -4.89 1.11
C ALA A 200 -4.71 -6.32 0.63
N ILE A 201 -5.72 -7.04 0.14
CA ILE A 201 -5.53 -8.39 -0.42
C ILE A 201 -4.60 -8.36 -1.62
N PHE A 202 -4.80 -7.42 -2.55
CA PHE A 202 -3.94 -7.32 -3.72
C PHE A 202 -2.50 -6.97 -3.34
N LEU A 203 -2.30 -6.06 -2.38
CA LEU A 203 -0.96 -5.74 -1.87
C LEU A 203 -0.30 -6.96 -1.19
N GLY A 204 -1.08 -7.75 -0.45
CA GLY A 204 -0.61 -9.01 0.13
C GLY A 204 -0.18 -10.01 -0.96
N LEU A 205 -0.97 -10.15 -2.03
CA LEU A 205 -0.62 -11.02 -3.16
C LEU A 205 0.66 -10.55 -3.85
N VAL A 206 0.80 -9.24 -4.10
CA VAL A 206 2.02 -8.66 -4.68
C VAL A 206 3.24 -8.89 -3.79
N ALA A 207 3.08 -8.89 -2.46
CA ALA A 207 4.18 -9.13 -1.53
C ALA A 207 4.70 -10.58 -1.54
N ILE A 208 3.84 -11.57 -1.81
CA ILE A 208 4.23 -12.99 -1.85
C ILE A 208 4.61 -13.49 -3.25
N LEU A 209 4.24 -12.76 -4.31
CA LEU A 209 4.57 -13.12 -5.69
C LEU A 209 6.07 -13.38 -5.92
N PRO A 210 7.02 -12.60 -5.36
CA PRO A 210 8.44 -12.86 -5.57
C PRO A 210 8.96 -14.18 -4.99
N ALA A 211 8.21 -14.84 -4.10
CA ALA A 211 8.61 -16.10 -3.50
C ALA A 211 8.28 -17.34 -4.37
N PHE A 212 7.47 -17.17 -5.42
CA PHE A 212 7.02 -18.23 -6.33
C PHE A 212 7.55 -18.01 -7.75
#